data_AF-B7Q2S1-F1
#
_entry.id   AF-B7Q2S1-F1
#
_cell.length_a   1.000
_cell.length_b   1.000
_cell.length_c   1.000
_cell.angle_alpha   90.00
_cell.angle_beta   90.00
_cell.angle_gamma   90.00
#
_symmetry.space_group_name_H-M   'P 1'
#
loop_
_entity.id
_entity.type
_entity.pdbx_description
1 polymer ?
#
loop_
_entity_poly.entity_id
_entity_poly.type
_entity_poly.pdbx_seq_one_letter_code
_entity_poly.pdbx_strand_id
1 'polypeptide(L)'
;MLVKSTEDHVDQLHDVLRFPKLKILVERKTGFEWFLMKPKTEMFLRLQRLVEPVAGAIFPGAKQDEVFDRVERGGHVVLFDRYFHDATLARRFAQRGHCSFRMARQSLYLQPVSMLIRRTLDPRLKTVIKALCRRMYEMALYQRPMEPFIFNATKCYQEEPEEAFAFRLDNLQGAFLSLLIGLVLSCVAFVAEMIAPAAHSRRRQDRVHSQKVTIRTSPPSPR
;
A
#
# COMPACT_ATOMS: atom_id res chain seq x y z
N MET A 1 11.17 2.53 -16.91
CA MET A 1 11.23 2.99 -15.51
C MET A 1 9.91 2.62 -14.87
N LEU A 2 9.90 1.56 -14.06
CA LEU A 2 8.70 1.11 -13.33
C LEU A 2 8.47 2.08 -12.18
N VAL A 3 7.42 2.89 -12.26
CA VAL A 3 6.99 3.73 -11.14
C VAL A 3 6.14 2.85 -10.24
N LYS A 4 6.70 2.40 -9.11
CA LYS A 4 5.93 1.74 -8.06
C LYS A 4 4.94 2.76 -7.49
N SER A 5 3.64 2.43 -7.54
CA SER A 5 2.67 2.99 -6.61
C SER A 5 2.96 2.38 -5.24
N THR A 6 3.87 2.95 -4.47
CA THR A 6 4.00 2.58 -3.06
C THR A 6 2.85 3.23 -2.30
N GLU A 7 1.66 2.63 -2.38
CA GLU A 7 0.70 2.84 -1.32
C GLU A 7 1.37 2.35 -0.02
N ASP A 8 1.44 3.22 0.99
CA ASP A 8 1.99 2.83 2.28
C ASP A 8 1.08 1.73 2.87
N HIS A 9 1.66 0.55 3.10
CA HIS A 9 0.98 -0.59 3.69
C HIS A 9 1.62 -0.99 5.03
N VAL A 10 0.86 -1.73 5.84
CA VAL A 10 1.38 -2.31 7.08
C VAL A 10 1.95 -3.69 6.77
N ASP A 11 3.25 -3.78 6.53
CA ASP A 11 3.95 -5.06 6.34
C ASP A 11 4.66 -5.53 7.62
N GLN A 12 5.01 -4.58 8.50
CA GLN A 12 5.62 -4.82 9.80
C GLN A 12 4.80 -4.17 10.91
N LEU A 13 4.94 -4.68 12.14
CA LEU A 13 4.19 -4.18 13.30
C LEU A 13 4.44 -2.69 13.56
N HIS A 14 5.65 -2.21 13.31
CA HIS A 14 6.02 -0.81 13.55
C HIS A 14 5.40 0.15 12.52
N ASP A 15 5.00 -0.34 11.34
CA ASP A 15 4.35 0.47 10.30
C ASP A 15 2.98 0.98 10.74
N VAL A 16 2.32 0.29 11.66
CA VAL A 16 1.07 0.74 12.30
C VAL A 16 1.22 2.14 12.89
N LEU A 17 2.40 2.48 13.41
CA LEU A 17 2.66 3.80 14.00
C LEU A 17 2.65 4.93 12.97
N ARG A 18 2.79 4.63 11.68
CA ARG A 18 2.68 5.61 10.59
C ARG A 18 1.22 6.02 10.35
N PHE A 19 0.26 5.22 10.81
CA PHE A 19 -1.17 5.44 10.62
C PHE A 19 -1.86 5.77 11.96
N PRO A 20 -1.97 7.06 12.34
CA PRO A 20 -2.43 7.45 13.68
C PRO A 20 -3.88 7.07 13.99
N LYS A 21 -4.70 6.82 12.96
CA LYS A 21 -6.10 6.38 13.11
C LYS A 21 -6.25 4.85 13.21
N LEU A 22 -5.18 4.09 12.94
CA LEU A 22 -5.22 2.63 12.92
C LEU A 22 -5.18 2.08 14.35
N LYS A 23 -6.04 1.10 14.64
CA LYS A 23 -6.06 0.38 15.91
C LYS A 23 -5.62 -1.07 15.73
N ILE A 24 -5.04 -1.65 16.78
CA ILE A 24 -4.57 -3.03 16.79
C ILE A 24 -5.54 -3.88 17.61
N LEU A 25 -6.30 -4.73 16.93
CA LEU A 25 -7.16 -5.72 17.56
C LEU A 25 -6.33 -6.89 18.04
N VAL A 26 -6.46 -7.19 19.33
CA VAL A 26 -5.70 -8.25 20.00
C VAL A 26 -6.63 -9.03 20.90
N GLU A 27 -6.62 -10.36 20.79
CA GLU A 27 -7.42 -11.19 21.68
C GLU A 27 -6.90 -11.14 23.12
N ARG A 28 -7.82 -10.93 24.07
CA ARG A 28 -7.55 -10.93 25.51
C ARG A 28 -7.07 -12.29 26.01
N LYS A 29 -6.21 -12.25 27.03
CA LYS A 29 -5.63 -13.41 27.72
C LYS A 29 -4.84 -14.32 26.79
N THR A 30 -4.28 -13.77 25.70
CA THR A 30 -3.42 -14.50 24.77
C THR A 30 -1.96 -14.07 24.88
N GLY A 31 -1.08 -14.87 24.26
CA GLY A 31 0.33 -14.51 24.11
C GLY A 31 0.53 -13.18 23.39
N PHE A 32 -0.35 -12.81 22.45
CA PHE A 32 -0.29 -11.55 21.72
C PHE A 32 -0.56 -10.33 22.62
N GLU A 33 -1.60 -10.40 23.46
CA GLU A 33 -1.88 -9.33 24.43
C GLU A 33 -0.69 -9.18 25.39
N TRP A 34 -0.19 -10.29 25.93
CA TRP A 34 0.95 -10.26 26.83
C TRP A 34 2.23 -9.72 26.16
N PHE A 35 2.47 -10.08 24.90
CA PHE A 35 3.63 -9.64 24.12
C PHE A 35 3.61 -8.12 23.89
N LEU A 36 2.45 -7.56 23.53
CA LEU A 36 2.31 -6.13 23.30
C LEU A 36 2.26 -5.33 24.61
N MET A 37 1.63 -5.88 25.65
CA MET A 37 1.44 -5.19 26.93
C MET A 37 2.68 -5.22 27.84
N LYS A 38 3.72 -5.99 27.49
CA LYS A 38 5.01 -5.94 28.19
C LYS A 38 5.99 -5.01 27.48
N PRO A 39 6.16 -3.76 27.96
CA PRO A 39 7.05 -2.82 27.30
C PRO A 39 8.50 -3.27 27.42
N LYS A 40 9.15 -3.46 26.27
CA LYS A 40 10.59 -3.69 26.16
C LYS A 40 11.33 -2.53 25.51
N THR A 41 10.62 -1.73 24.71
CA THR A 41 11.16 -0.58 23.96
C THR A 41 10.12 0.54 23.88
N GLU A 42 10.55 1.74 23.51
CA GLU A 42 9.67 2.90 23.30
C GLU A 42 8.59 2.62 22.24
N MET A 43 8.93 1.87 21.20
CA MET A 43 7.98 1.43 20.17
C MET A 43 6.79 0.68 20.78
N PHE A 44 7.03 -0.27 21.69
CA PHE A 44 5.94 -1.01 22.35
C PHE A 44 5.05 -0.10 23.21
N LEU A 45 5.62 0.89 23.90
CA LEU A 45 4.84 1.87 24.66
C LEU A 45 3.90 2.68 23.76
N ARG A 46 4.34 3.01 22.54
CA ARG A 46 3.49 3.70 21.55
C ARG A 46 2.42 2.77 21.00
N LEU A 47 2.77 1.53 20.65
CA LEU A 47 1.84 0.52 20.13
C LEU A 47 0.73 0.19 21.14
N GLN A 48 1.04 0.11 22.44
CA GLN A 48 0.07 -0.16 23.50
C GLN A 48 -1.12 0.82 23.50
N ARG A 49 -0.89 2.08 23.14
CA ARG A 49 -1.95 3.11 23.05
C ARG A 49 -2.91 2.89 21.89
N LEU A 50 -2.52 2.06 20.92
CA LEU A 50 -3.31 1.69 19.75
C LEU A 50 -4.00 0.35 19.93
N VAL A 51 -3.68 -0.41 20.98
CA VAL A 51 -4.28 -1.73 21.23
C VAL A 51 -5.72 -1.59 21.67
N GLU A 52 -6.58 -2.35 21.00
CA GLU A 52 -7.96 -2.54 21.37
C GLU A 52 -8.20 -4.04 21.64
N PRO A 53 -8.49 -4.42 22.90
CA PRO A 53 -8.67 -5.81 23.25
C PRO A 53 -10.02 -6.37 22.78
N VAL A 54 -10.02 -7.56 22.18
CA VAL A 54 -11.21 -8.30 21.77
C VAL A 54 -11.30 -9.65 22.50
N ALA A 55 -12.51 -10.23 22.57
CA ALA A 55 -12.73 -11.51 23.23
C ALA A 55 -13.57 -12.44 22.35
N GLY A 56 -13.17 -13.70 22.28
CA GLY A 56 -13.82 -14.76 21.51
C GLY A 56 -13.45 -14.76 20.03
N ALA A 57 -12.40 -14.07 19.60
CA ALA A 57 -11.98 -13.99 18.20
C ALA A 57 -10.96 -15.07 17.78
N ILE A 58 -10.48 -15.89 18.72
CA ILE A 58 -9.51 -16.98 18.42
C ILE A 58 -10.15 -18.04 17.52
N PHE A 59 -11.34 -18.49 17.88
CA PHE A 59 -11.97 -19.64 17.21
C PHE A 59 -12.90 -19.19 16.08
N PRO A 60 -13.00 -19.97 14.99
CA PRO A 60 -13.96 -19.72 13.93
C PRO A 60 -15.39 -19.54 14.46
N GLY A 61 -16.03 -18.45 14.04
CA GLY A 61 -17.38 -18.10 14.46
C GLY A 61 -17.71 -16.63 14.26
N ALA A 62 -18.90 -16.22 14.69
CA ALA A 62 -19.43 -14.87 14.49
C ALA A 62 -18.52 -13.76 15.04
N LYS A 63 -17.84 -14.00 16.17
CA LYS A 63 -16.93 -13.02 16.77
C LYS A 63 -15.65 -12.83 15.99
N GLN A 64 -15.09 -13.92 15.45
CA GLN A 64 -13.94 -13.81 14.57
C GLN A 64 -14.32 -13.11 13.25
N ASP A 65 -15.51 -13.41 12.70
CA ASP A 65 -16.02 -12.72 11.52
C ASP A 65 -16.18 -11.21 11.75
N GLU A 66 -16.74 -10.80 12.90
CA GLU A 66 -16.85 -9.40 13.29
C GLU A 66 -15.48 -8.69 13.31
N VAL A 67 -14.44 -9.36 13.82
CA VAL A 67 -13.07 -8.83 13.80
C VAL A 67 -12.55 -8.66 12.38
N PHE A 68 -12.74 -9.65 11.50
CA PHE A 68 -12.33 -9.53 10.10
C PHE A 68 -13.10 -8.41 9.38
N ASP A 69 -14.40 -8.24 9.63
CA ASP A 69 -15.21 -7.16 9.04
C ASP A 69 -14.77 -5.76 9.51
N ARG A 70 -14.20 -5.65 10.73
CA ARG A 70 -13.60 -4.39 11.21
C ARG A 70 -12.28 -4.06 10.51
N VAL A 71 -11.51 -5.08 10.13
CA VAL A 71 -10.27 -4.94 9.36
C VAL A 71 -10.60 -4.54 7.92
N GLU A 72 -11.57 -5.22 7.29
CA GLU A 72 -12.03 -4.93 5.93
C GLU A 72 -12.59 -3.51 5.76
N ARG A 73 -13.20 -2.95 6.81
CA ARG A 73 -13.70 -1.56 6.79
C ARG A 73 -12.61 -0.48 6.75
N GLY A 74 -11.33 -0.85 6.93
CA GLY A 74 -10.23 0.10 6.94
C GLY A 74 -10.17 0.90 8.25
N GLY A 75 -9.19 0.60 9.10
CA GLY A 75 -9.01 1.27 10.40
C GLY A 75 -8.50 0.35 11.50
N HIS A 76 -8.49 -0.96 11.26
CA HIS A 76 -7.99 -1.94 12.21
C HIS A 76 -6.99 -2.87 11.54
N VAL A 77 -5.98 -3.26 12.30
CA VAL A 77 -5.16 -4.44 12.04
C VAL A 77 -5.42 -5.44 13.15
N VAL A 78 -5.32 -6.72 12.87
CA VAL A 78 -5.53 -7.78 13.85
C VAL A 78 -4.26 -8.61 13.99
N LEU A 79 -3.89 -8.90 15.23
CA LEU A 79 -2.85 -9.89 15.52
C LEU A 79 -3.51 -11.21 15.87
N PHE A 80 -3.17 -12.26 15.14
CA PHE A 80 -3.74 -13.58 15.34
C PHE A 80 -2.77 -14.72 15.08
N ASP A 81 -3.14 -15.89 15.59
CA ASP A 81 -2.47 -17.15 15.28
C ASP A 81 -2.94 -17.67 13.92
N ARG A 82 -1.99 -17.92 13.02
CA ARG A 82 -2.30 -18.30 11.63
C ARG A 82 -3.18 -19.56 11.54
N TYR A 83 -2.94 -20.56 12.39
CA TYR A 83 -3.64 -21.84 12.29
C TYR A 83 -5.13 -21.73 12.55
N PHE A 84 -5.54 -20.93 13.54
CA PHE A 84 -6.96 -20.79 13.87
C PHE A 84 -7.73 -19.90 12.89
N HIS A 85 -7.02 -19.05 12.15
CA HIS A 85 -7.63 -18.08 11.27
C HIS A 85 -7.64 -18.54 9.81
N ASP A 86 -6.72 -19.43 9.38
CA ASP A 86 -6.71 -20.06 8.06
C ASP A 86 -8.08 -20.64 7.68
N ALA A 87 -8.77 -21.29 8.62
CA ALA A 87 -10.10 -21.86 8.36
C ALA A 87 -11.14 -20.80 8.00
N THR A 88 -11.12 -19.65 8.66
CA THR A 88 -12.05 -18.54 8.40
C THR A 88 -11.71 -17.82 7.10
N LEU A 89 -10.42 -17.64 6.80
CA LEU A 89 -10.00 -17.08 5.52
C LEU A 89 -10.38 -18.01 4.36
N ALA A 90 -10.13 -19.31 4.49
CA ALA A 90 -10.52 -20.31 3.51
C ALA A 90 -12.03 -20.31 3.25
N ARG A 91 -12.83 -20.22 4.32
CA ARG A 91 -14.29 -20.12 4.22
C ARG A 91 -14.74 -18.85 3.51
N ARG A 92 -14.18 -17.69 3.88
CA ARG A 92 -14.51 -16.40 3.25
C ARG A 92 -14.13 -16.38 1.78
N PHE A 93 -12.95 -16.89 1.43
CA PHE A 93 -12.53 -17.04 0.04
C PHE A 93 -13.48 -17.96 -0.74
N ALA A 94 -13.87 -19.11 -0.17
CA ALA A 94 -14.82 -20.02 -0.81
C ALA A 94 -16.20 -19.39 -1.04
N GLN A 95 -16.62 -18.47 -0.18
CA GLN A 95 -17.90 -17.76 -0.29
C GLN A 95 -17.88 -16.59 -1.26
N ARG A 96 -16.79 -15.80 -1.29
CA ARG A 96 -16.70 -14.53 -2.04
C ARG A 96 -15.90 -14.64 -3.34
N GLY A 97 -15.02 -15.62 -3.46
CA GLY A 97 -14.08 -15.78 -4.58
C GLY A 97 -12.86 -14.86 -4.54
N HIS A 98 -12.77 -13.95 -3.57
CA HIS A 98 -11.63 -13.04 -3.37
C HIS A 98 -11.43 -12.72 -1.87
N CYS A 99 -10.29 -12.13 -1.52
CA CYS A 99 -9.97 -11.69 -0.15
C CYS A 99 -9.72 -10.18 -0.15
N SER A 100 -10.31 -9.46 0.81
CA SER A 100 -10.24 -7.99 0.92
C SER A 100 -9.24 -7.51 1.97
N PHE A 101 -8.36 -8.40 2.43
CA PHE A 101 -7.37 -8.12 3.47
C PHE A 101 -5.99 -8.54 2.98
N ARG A 102 -4.98 -7.75 3.37
CA ARG A 102 -3.56 -8.02 3.13
C ARG A 102 -2.95 -8.62 4.40
N MET A 103 -2.21 -9.70 4.25
CA MET A 103 -1.42 -10.24 5.36
C MET A 103 -0.09 -9.50 5.46
N ALA A 104 0.25 -9.01 6.66
CA ALA A 104 1.56 -8.45 6.94
C ALA A 104 2.66 -9.51 6.76
N ARG A 105 3.81 -9.11 6.22
CA ARG A 105 4.94 -10.03 5.94
C ARG A 105 5.63 -10.53 7.21
N GLN A 106 5.57 -9.75 8.29
CA GLN A 106 6.23 -10.09 9.54
C GLN A 106 5.45 -11.11 10.38
N SER A 107 6.10 -12.24 10.69
CA SER A 107 5.67 -13.11 11.80
C SER A 107 6.27 -12.60 13.11
N LEU A 108 5.44 -12.38 14.13
CA LEU A 108 5.86 -11.79 15.39
C LEU A 108 6.54 -12.80 16.33
N TYR A 109 6.05 -14.03 16.36
CA TYR A 109 6.67 -15.14 17.07
C TYR A 109 6.09 -16.47 16.60
N LEU A 110 6.90 -17.54 16.72
CA LEU A 110 6.45 -18.90 16.49
C LEU A 110 5.79 -19.43 17.77
N GLN A 111 4.49 -19.75 17.74
CA GLN A 111 3.80 -20.33 18.89
C GLN A 111 3.77 -21.86 18.75
N PRO A 112 4.56 -22.63 19.52
CA PRO A 112 4.49 -24.08 19.48
C PRO A 112 3.18 -24.56 20.11
N VAL A 113 2.44 -25.43 19.42
CA VAL A 113 1.33 -26.17 20.02
C VAL A 113 1.90 -27.33 20.83
N SER A 114 1.58 -27.38 22.12
CA SER A 114 2.12 -28.36 23.05
C SER A 114 1.02 -29.10 23.81
N MET A 115 1.20 -30.40 24.00
CA MET A 115 0.33 -31.20 24.87
C MET A 115 0.84 -31.13 26.32
N LEU A 116 -0.03 -30.71 27.24
CA LEU A 116 0.26 -30.74 28.67
C LEU A 116 -0.21 -32.05 29.28
N ILE A 117 0.67 -32.69 30.05
CA ILE A 117 0.40 -33.96 30.71
C ILE A 117 0.61 -33.77 32.22
N ARG A 118 -0.30 -34.31 33.04
CA ARG A 118 -0.20 -34.22 34.50
C ARG A 118 1.12 -34.82 35.00
N ARG A 119 1.80 -34.11 35.90
CA ARG A 119 3.09 -34.56 36.47
C ARG A 119 3.01 -35.89 37.20
N THR A 120 1.87 -36.21 37.82
CA THR A 120 1.67 -37.46 38.55
C THR A 120 1.21 -38.63 37.68
N LEU A 121 1.07 -38.43 36.35
CA LEU A 121 0.72 -39.53 35.45
C LEU A 121 1.82 -40.60 35.49
N ASP A 122 1.42 -41.86 35.40
CA ASP A 122 2.32 -43.01 35.34
C ASP A 122 3.47 -42.75 34.33
N PRO A 123 4.74 -42.87 34.74
CA PRO A 123 5.89 -42.71 33.86
C PRO A 123 5.82 -43.56 32.60
N ARG A 124 5.30 -44.81 32.67
CA ARG A 124 5.18 -45.66 31.48
C ARG A 124 4.21 -45.06 30.47
N LEU A 125 3.04 -44.62 30.94
CA LEU A 125 2.04 -43.97 30.10
C LEU A 125 2.58 -42.66 29.48
N LYS A 126 3.33 -41.84 30.22
CA LYS A 126 3.99 -40.65 29.65
C LYS A 126 4.91 -40.99 28.49
N THR A 127 5.72 -42.05 28.62
CA THR A 127 6.63 -42.50 27.56
C THR A 127 5.86 -42.95 26.32
N VAL A 128 4.75 -43.68 26.52
CA VAL A 128 3.87 -44.10 25.41
C VAL A 128 3.26 -42.88 24.71
N ILE A 129 2.70 -41.92 25.45
CA ILE A 129 2.11 -40.70 24.87
C ILE A 129 3.16 -39.92 24.07
N LYS A 130 4.37 -39.73 24.61
CA LYS A 130 5.46 -39.05 23.90
C LYS A 130 5.84 -39.76 22.60
N ALA A 131 5.96 -41.09 22.62
CA ALA A 131 6.25 -41.88 21.43
C ALA A 131 5.13 -41.76 20.39
N LEU A 132 3.87 -41.77 20.81
CA LEU A 132 2.72 -41.59 19.92
C LEU A 132 2.70 -40.20 19.29
N CYS A 133 2.86 -39.14 20.08
CA CYS A 133 2.93 -37.78 19.56
C CYS A 133 4.07 -37.62 18.54
N ARG A 134 5.24 -38.21 18.81
CA ARG A 134 6.36 -38.19 17.88
C ARG A 134 6.03 -38.90 16.56
N ARG A 135 5.45 -40.10 16.63
CA ARG A 135 5.02 -40.84 15.43
C ARG A 135 3.96 -40.09 14.64
N MET A 136 2.98 -39.47 15.30
CA MET A 136 1.95 -38.65 14.63
C MET A 136 2.57 -37.47 13.88
N TYR A 137 3.58 -36.84 14.47
CA TYR A 137 4.32 -35.76 13.83
C TYR A 137 5.15 -36.26 12.64
N GLU A 138 5.93 -37.32 12.81
CA GLU A 138 6.76 -37.94 11.75
C GLU A 138 5.92 -38.42 10.55
N MET A 139 4.70 -38.92 10.80
CA MET A 139 3.77 -39.35 9.75
C MET A 139 2.94 -38.22 9.13
N ALA A 140 3.18 -36.97 9.52
CA ALA A 140 2.42 -35.79 9.08
C ALA A 140 0.89 -35.92 9.27
N LEU A 141 0.44 -36.72 10.23
CA LEU A 141 -0.99 -36.97 10.45
C LEU A 141 -1.75 -35.71 10.88
N TYR A 142 -1.05 -34.74 11.48
CA TYR A 142 -1.62 -33.45 11.84
C TYR A 142 -1.79 -32.51 10.62
N GLN A 143 -0.93 -32.62 9.60
CA GLN A 143 -0.92 -31.69 8.47
C GLN A 143 -2.04 -31.99 7.47
N ARG A 144 -2.30 -33.27 7.17
CA ARG A 144 -3.29 -33.68 6.16
C ARG A 144 -4.69 -33.10 6.36
N PRO A 145 -5.30 -33.11 7.56
CA PRO A 145 -6.61 -32.51 7.75
C PRO A 145 -6.60 -30.98 7.57
N MET A 146 -5.44 -30.34 7.73
CA MET A 146 -5.29 -28.89 7.62
C MET A 146 -5.01 -28.42 6.18
N GLU A 147 -4.51 -29.29 5.31
CA GLU A 147 -4.16 -28.95 3.91
C GLU A 147 -5.26 -28.20 3.14
N PRO A 148 -6.56 -28.60 3.19
CA PRO A 148 -7.61 -27.89 2.46
C PRO A 148 -7.82 -26.45 2.94
N PHE A 149 -7.68 -26.23 4.25
CA PHE A 149 -7.81 -24.90 4.84
C PHE A 149 -6.60 -24.03 4.50
N ILE A 150 -5.40 -24.61 4.59
CA ILE A 150 -4.16 -23.91 4.25
C ILE A 150 -4.17 -23.51 2.77
N PHE A 151 -4.56 -24.38 1.85
CA PHE A 151 -4.54 -24.10 0.42
C PHE A 151 -5.48 -22.96 0.00
N ASN A 152 -6.67 -22.87 0.59
CA ASN A 152 -7.60 -21.78 0.29
C ASN A 152 -7.21 -20.49 1.03
N ALA A 153 -6.69 -20.59 2.26
CA ALA A 153 -6.18 -19.44 2.98
C ALA A 153 -4.95 -18.82 2.28
N THR A 154 -4.07 -19.63 1.68
CA THR A 154 -2.90 -19.12 0.96
C THR A 154 -3.24 -18.30 -0.27
N LYS A 155 -4.42 -18.49 -0.86
CA LYS A 155 -4.91 -17.59 -1.92
C LYS A 155 -5.19 -16.18 -1.41
N CYS A 156 -5.54 -16.03 -0.13
CA CYS A 156 -5.63 -14.71 0.51
C CYS A 156 -4.27 -14.13 0.91
N TYR A 157 -3.23 -14.94 0.95
CA TYR A 157 -1.88 -14.51 1.32
C TYR A 157 -1.03 -14.12 0.12
N GLN A 158 -1.41 -14.58 -1.07
CA GLN A 158 -0.77 -14.16 -2.30
C GLN A 158 -1.04 -12.67 -2.47
N GLU A 159 0.04 -11.88 -2.45
CA GLU A 159 -0.01 -10.49 -2.87
C GLU A 159 -0.56 -10.49 -4.30
N GLU A 160 -1.55 -9.62 -4.57
CA GLU A 160 -1.88 -9.33 -5.97
C GLU A 160 -0.55 -9.02 -6.66
N PRO A 161 -0.21 -9.70 -7.77
CA PRO A 161 1.05 -9.44 -8.46
C PRO A 161 1.08 -7.94 -8.69
N GLU A 162 2.12 -7.25 -8.18
CA GLU A 162 2.30 -5.81 -8.36
C GLU A 162 1.96 -5.53 -9.81
N GLU A 163 0.77 -4.98 -10.07
CA GLU A 163 0.34 -4.77 -11.44
C GLU A 163 1.35 -3.76 -11.96
N ALA A 164 2.27 -4.23 -12.80
CA ALA A 164 3.15 -3.37 -13.55
C ALA A 164 2.19 -2.60 -14.46
N PHE A 165 1.72 -1.45 -13.98
CA PHE A 165 0.77 -0.63 -14.69
C PHE A 165 1.36 -0.36 -16.07
N ALA A 166 0.74 -0.92 -17.10
CA ALA A 166 0.98 -0.46 -18.45
C ALA A 166 0.58 1.03 -18.47
N PHE A 167 1.57 1.91 -18.65
CA PHE A 167 1.34 3.36 -18.65
C PHE A 167 0.20 3.70 -19.62
N ARG A 168 -0.92 4.18 -19.08
CA ARG A 168 -2.01 4.71 -19.91
C ARG A 168 -1.59 6.07 -20.48
N LEU A 169 -2.04 6.38 -21.69
CA LEU A 169 -1.79 7.67 -22.35
C LEU A 169 -2.22 8.87 -21.50
N ASP A 170 -3.24 8.70 -20.65
CA ASP A 170 -3.72 9.71 -19.70
C ASP A 170 -2.61 10.20 -18.75
N ASN A 171 -1.69 9.32 -18.35
CA ASN A 171 -0.57 9.68 -17.46
C ASN A 171 0.50 10.53 -18.17
N LEU A 172 0.49 10.58 -19.51
CA LEU A 172 1.39 11.41 -20.33
C LEU A 172 0.74 12.73 -20.77
N GLN A 173 -0.52 12.99 -20.39
CA GLN A 173 -1.26 14.18 -20.80
C GLN A 173 -0.52 15.48 -20.42
N GLY A 174 0.11 15.52 -19.24
CA GLY A 174 0.92 16.67 -18.82
C GLY A 174 2.14 16.93 -19.72
N ALA A 175 2.78 15.87 -20.21
CA ALA A 175 3.90 15.98 -21.14
C ALA A 175 3.44 16.54 -22.50
N PHE A 176 2.32 16.04 -23.05
CA PHE A 176 1.75 16.56 -24.29
C PHE A 176 1.28 18.01 -24.18
N LEU A 177 0.67 18.40 -23.04
CA LEU A 177 0.30 19.79 -22.77
C LEU A 177 1.52 20.70 -22.72
N SER A 178 2.59 20.27 -22.04
CA SER A 178 3.83 21.07 -21.98
C SER A 178 4.47 21.27 -23.35
N LEU A 179 4.45 20.22 -24.19
CA LEU A 179 4.94 20.28 -25.56
C LEU A 179 4.09 21.23 -26.43
N LEU A 180 2.77 21.15 -26.30
CA LEU A 180 1.83 22.03 -27.02
C LEU A 180 2.09 23.50 -26.67
N ILE A 181 2.22 23.82 -25.38
CA ILE A 181 2.48 25.19 -24.91
C ILE A 181 3.82 25.68 -25.47
N GLY A 182 4.87 24.86 -25.43
CA GLY A 182 6.18 25.20 -25.99
C GLY A 182 6.12 25.46 -27.50
N LEU A 183 5.36 24.65 -28.25
CA LEU A 183 5.14 24.84 -29.68
C LEU A 183 4.41 26.15 -29.98
N VAL A 184 3.33 26.44 -29.25
CA VAL A 184 2.56 27.68 -29.43
C VAL A 184 3.44 28.91 -29.15
N LEU A 185 4.22 28.91 -28.07
CA LEU A 185 5.12 30.01 -27.74
C LEU A 185 6.20 30.20 -28.80
N SER A 186 6.78 29.11 -29.32
CA SER A 186 7.76 29.16 -30.40
C SER A 186 7.18 29.73 -31.69
N CYS A 187 5.96 29.31 -32.07
CA CYS A 187 5.26 29.88 -33.22
C CYS A 187 4.95 31.36 -33.05
N VAL A 188 4.52 31.79 -31.86
CA VAL A 188 4.25 33.22 -31.58
C VAL A 188 5.52 34.04 -31.70
N ALA A 189 6.64 33.56 -31.14
CA ALA A 189 7.94 34.22 -31.27
C ALA A 189 8.36 34.33 -32.75
N PHE A 190 8.24 33.24 -33.51
CA PHE A 190 8.57 33.22 -34.94
C PHE A 190 7.72 34.19 -35.77
N VAL A 191 6.41 34.27 -35.51
CA VAL A 191 5.52 35.22 -36.20
C VAL A 191 5.86 36.66 -35.82
N ALA A 192 6.16 36.92 -34.55
CA ALA A 192 6.59 38.25 -34.10
C ALA A 192 7.88 38.69 -34.79
N GLU A 193 8.85 37.77 -34.93
CA GLU A 193 10.10 37.99 -35.65
C GLU A 193 9.92 38.16 -37.16
N MET A 194 8.89 37.58 -37.79
CA MET A 194 8.58 37.82 -39.20
C MET A 194 7.91 39.18 -39.44
N ILE A 195 7.07 39.64 -38.50
CA ILE A 195 6.33 40.92 -38.63
C ILE A 195 7.22 42.12 -38.28
N ALA A 196 8.11 42.00 -37.28
CA ALA A 196 9.01 43.07 -36.85
C ALA A 196 9.88 43.68 -37.98
N PRO A 197 10.54 42.92 -38.87
CA PRO A 197 11.31 43.46 -39.98
C PRO A 197 10.43 44.07 -41.08
N ALA A 198 9.21 43.57 -41.29
CA ALA A 198 8.26 44.19 -42.22
C ALA A 198 7.77 45.57 -41.73
N ALA A 199 7.54 45.71 -40.42
CA ALA A 199 7.19 46.98 -39.79
C ALA A 199 8.36 47.97 -39.72
N HIS A 200 9.59 47.49 -39.48
CA HIS A 200 10.79 48.34 -39.51
C HIS A 200 11.18 48.78 -40.92
N SER A 201 10.99 47.94 -41.93
CA SER A 201 11.22 48.30 -43.34
C SER A 201 10.25 49.38 -43.83
N ARG A 202 8.93 49.24 -43.54
CA ARG A 202 7.93 50.26 -43.86
C ARG A 202 8.19 51.60 -43.16
N ARG A 203 8.53 51.60 -41.87
CA ARG A 203 8.89 52.84 -41.14
C ARG A 203 10.15 53.52 -41.65
N ARG A 204 11.12 52.77 -42.20
CA ARG A 204 12.31 53.35 -42.85
C ARG A 204 11.96 54.00 -44.20
N GLN A 205 11.06 53.40 -44.97
CA GLN A 205 10.63 53.91 -46.28
C GLN A 205 9.77 55.18 -46.16
N ASP A 206 8.86 55.24 -45.18
CA ASP A 206 8.04 56.44 -44.92
C ASP A 206 8.87 57.63 -44.39
N ARG A 207 9.93 57.39 -43.60
CA ARG A 207 10.86 58.45 -43.18
C ARG A 207 11.66 59.04 -44.33
N VAL A 208 12.10 58.20 -45.28
CA VAL A 208 12.84 58.68 -46.47
C VAL A 208 11.92 59.47 -47.42
N HIS A 209 10.63 59.12 -47.49
CA HIS A 209 9.70 59.85 -48.34
C HIS A 209 9.33 61.23 -47.77
N SER A 210 9.10 61.34 -46.46
CA SER A 210 8.84 62.64 -45.80
C SER A 210 10.05 63.59 -45.86
N GLN A 211 11.27 63.08 -45.76
CA GLN A 211 12.48 63.93 -45.82
C GLN A 211 12.74 64.51 -47.22
N LYS A 212 12.29 63.85 -48.30
CA LYS A 212 12.37 64.39 -49.68
C LYS A 212 11.33 65.48 -49.98
N VAL A 213 10.18 65.46 -49.30
CA VAL A 213 9.11 66.45 -49.53
C VAL A 213 9.44 67.79 -48.85
N THR A 214 10.13 67.78 -47.70
CA THR A 214 10.47 69.01 -46.97
C THR A 214 11.60 69.83 -47.62
N ILE A 215 12.46 69.22 -48.45
CA ILE A 215 13.59 69.94 -49.08
C ILE A 215 13.16 70.73 -50.33
N ARG A 216 12.00 70.44 -50.94
CA ARG A 216 11.53 71.09 -52.18
C ARG A 216 10.68 72.34 -51.98
N THR A 217 10.37 72.75 -50.73
CA THR A 217 9.37 73.82 -50.47
C THR A 217 9.94 75.10 -49.85
N SER A 218 11.27 75.27 -49.76
CA SER A 218 11.86 76.57 -49.39
C SER A 218 11.94 77.50 -50.61
N PRO A 219 11.21 78.63 -50.65
CA PRO A 219 11.32 79.61 -51.73
C PRO A 219 12.61 80.44 -51.59
N PRO A 220 13.14 81.02 -52.68
CA PRO A 220 14.34 81.83 -52.65
C PRO A 220 14.08 83.16 -51.91
N SER A 221 14.97 83.49 -50.96
CA SER A 221 15.04 84.79 -50.31
C SER A 221 15.52 85.85 -51.30
N PRO A 222 14.85 87.02 -51.43
CA PRO A 222 15.29 88.10 -52.28
C PRO A 222 16.26 89.05 -51.58
N ARG A 223 17.21 89.53 -52.39
CA ARG A 223 18.17 90.64 -52.22
C ARG A 223 19.47 90.34 -51.48
#